data_AF-A0A2N2THK9-F1
#
_entry.id   AF-A0A2N2THK9-F1
#
_cell.length_a   1.000
_cell.length_b   1.000
_cell.length_c   1.000
_cell.angle_alpha   90.00
_cell.angle_beta   90.00
_cell.angle_gamma   90.00
#
_symmetry.space_group_name_H-M   'P 1'
#
loop_
_entity.id
_entity.type
_entity.pdbx_description
1 polymer ?
#
loop_
_entity_poly.entity_id
_entity_poly.type
_entity_poly.pdbx_seq_one_letter_code
_entity_poly.pdbx_strand_id
1 'polypeptide(L)'
;MTPVHELRIRTKNGDAYSVVLISSNPGWVDCSMSRLAVGAEKMSSPYTPCASGHSALVTFTQTIRKLTSQLQHADPPDAIAVVENLSDTTLVRAQDQKMLLDMGVVVIFNDKPI
;
A
#
# COMPACT_ATOMS: atom_id res chain seq x y z
N MET A 1 -7.97 9.05 -18.68
CA MET A 1 -7.24 8.87 -17.40
C MET A 1 -7.48 7.45 -16.94
N THR A 2 -6.43 6.69 -16.74
CA THR A 2 -6.43 5.31 -16.24
C THR A 2 -6.90 5.28 -14.78
N PRO A 3 -7.59 4.20 -14.34
CA PRO A 3 -8.10 4.14 -12.97
C PRO A 3 -6.93 4.19 -11.98
N VAL A 4 -7.08 5.06 -10.99
CA VAL A 4 -6.18 5.19 -9.86
C VAL A 4 -6.69 4.26 -8.76
N HIS A 5 -5.81 3.43 -8.21
CA HIS A 5 -6.11 2.66 -7.00
C HIS A 5 -5.33 3.24 -5.83
N GLU A 6 -6.03 3.73 -4.82
CA GLU A 6 -5.43 4.29 -3.62
C GLU A 6 -5.64 3.34 -2.44
N LEU A 7 -4.53 3.11 -1.73
CA LEU A 7 -4.41 2.26 -0.56
C LEU A 7 -3.81 3.10 0.57
N ARG A 8 -4.30 2.87 1.79
CA ARG A 8 -3.65 3.35 3.01
C ARG A 8 -3.07 2.17 3.77
N ILE A 9 -1.79 2.24 4.08
CA ILE A 9 -1.11 1.21 4.86
C ILE A 9 -0.77 1.81 6.22
N ARG A 10 -1.08 1.10 7.31
CA ARG A 10 -0.68 1.47 8.67
C ARG A 10 0.22 0.39 9.27
N THR A 11 1.26 0.81 9.97
CA THR A 11 2.19 -0.09 10.67
C THR A 11 1.80 -0.26 12.13
N LYS A 12 2.42 -1.22 12.82
CA LYS A 12 2.18 -1.47 14.25
C LYS A 12 2.59 -0.30 15.12
N ASN A 13 3.60 0.45 14.70
CA ASN A 13 4.05 1.65 15.41
C ASN A 13 3.20 2.90 15.12
N GLY A 14 2.14 2.77 14.33
CA GLY A 14 1.21 3.86 14.03
C GLY A 14 1.65 4.77 12.89
N ASP A 15 2.69 4.41 12.14
CA ASP A 15 3.00 5.08 10.89
C ASP A 15 1.94 4.78 9.84
N ALA A 16 1.62 5.79 9.03
CA ALA A 16 0.66 5.65 7.95
C ALA A 16 1.31 6.04 6.62
N TYR A 17 0.96 5.31 5.57
CA TYR A 17 1.43 5.51 4.21
C TYR A 17 0.23 5.58 3.28
N SER A 18 0.25 6.50 2.31
CA SER A 18 -0.64 6.41 1.16
C SER A 18 0.13 5.86 -0.02
N VAL A 19 -0.47 4.89 -0.69
CA VAL A 19 0.06 4.18 -1.85
C VAL A 19 -0.93 4.33 -2.98
N VAL A 20 -0.43 4.80 -4.11
CA VAL A 20 -1.23 5.06 -5.30
C VAL A 20 -0.68 4.19 -6.43
N LEU A 21 -1.54 3.36 -7.00
CA LEU A 21 -1.26 2.59 -8.21
C LEU A 21 -1.91 3.29 -9.41
N ILE A 22 -1.11 3.54 -10.44
CA ILE A 22 -1.52 4.26 -11.65
C ILE A 22 -1.14 3.41 -12.85
N SER A 23 -2.10 3.09 -13.72
CA SER A 23 -1.76 2.46 -14.98
C SER A 23 -1.12 3.50 -15.91
N SER A 24 0.16 3.29 -16.22
CA SER A 24 1.00 4.25 -16.95
C SER A 24 1.10 3.94 -18.43
N ASN A 25 1.08 2.66 -18.80
CA ASN A 25 1.06 2.16 -20.17
C ASN A 25 0.13 0.94 -20.27
N PRO A 26 -0.32 0.56 -21.48
CA PRO A 26 -1.08 -0.67 -21.67
C PRO A 26 -0.33 -1.88 -21.08
N GLY A 27 -0.94 -2.54 -20.10
CA GLY A 27 -0.34 -3.68 -19.41
C GLY A 27 0.71 -3.35 -18.36
N TRP A 28 0.89 -2.09 -17.97
CA TRP A 28 1.79 -1.68 -16.89
C TRP A 28 1.10 -0.83 -15.83
N VAL A 29 1.51 -1.04 -14.59
CA VAL A 29 1.03 -0.31 -13.41
C VAL A 29 2.24 0.16 -12.60
N ASP A 30 2.31 1.47 -12.40
CA ASP A 30 3.31 2.11 -11.55
C ASP A 30 2.74 2.37 -10.16
N CYS A 31 3.62 2.35 -9.17
CA CYS A 31 3.32 2.67 -7.78
C CYS A 31 4.05 3.93 -7.36
N SER A 32 3.33 4.81 -6.69
CA SER A 32 3.89 5.91 -5.91
C SER A 32 3.42 5.83 -4.46
N MET A 33 4.33 6.09 -3.51
CA MET A 33 4.06 5.99 -2.07
C MET A 33 4.53 7.26 -1.35
N SER A 34 3.74 7.68 -0.37
CA SER A 34 4.02 8.80 0.53
C SER A 34 3.79 8.35 1.97
N ARG A 35 4.67 8.77 2.90
CA ARG A 35 4.40 8.67 4.34
C ARG A 35 3.47 9.81 4.73
N LEU A 36 2.31 9.45 5.28
CA LEU A 36 1.34 10.39 5.80
C LEU A 36 1.82 10.95 7.14
N ALA A 37 1.65 12.26 7.29
CA ALA A 37 1.79 12.88 8.58
C ALA A 37 0.76 12.36 9.58
N VAL A 38 1.21 11.93 10.74
CA VAL A 38 0.35 11.59 11.88
C VAL A 38 0.68 12.58 13.01
N GLY A 39 -0.31 13.41 13.39
CA GLY A 39 -0.15 14.48 14.38
C GLY A 39 -0.02 15.90 13.78
N ALA A 40 -0.10 16.92 14.64
CA ALA A 40 -0.26 18.33 14.25
C ALA A 40 0.96 18.99 13.58
N GLU A 41 2.15 18.37 13.61
CA GLU A 41 3.40 19.01 13.16
C GLU A 41 4.16 18.26 12.05
N LYS A 42 3.60 17.21 11.46
CA LYS A 42 4.28 16.50 10.37
C LYS A 42 3.75 16.98 9.01
N MET A 43 4.64 17.31 8.09
CA MET A 43 4.29 17.41 6.68
C MET A 43 4.34 16.01 6.07
N SER A 44 3.31 15.64 5.30
CA SER A 44 3.34 14.40 4.52
C SER A 44 4.51 14.46 3.55
N SER A 45 5.20 13.33 3.40
CA SER A 45 6.29 13.24 2.42
C SER A 45 5.74 13.36 1.00
N PRO A 46 6.49 13.87 0.01
CA PRO A 46 6.07 13.79 -1.37
C PRO A 46 5.87 12.33 -1.79
N TYR A 47 5.00 12.10 -2.76
CA TYR A 47 4.87 10.78 -3.38
C TYR A 47 6.17 10.44 -4.11
N THR A 48 6.73 9.28 -3.79
CA THR A 48 7.96 8.76 -4.40
C THR A 48 7.67 7.43 -5.09
N PRO A 49 8.30 7.15 -6.26
CA PRO A 49 8.12 5.87 -6.94
C PRO A 49 8.52 4.69 -6.04
N CYS A 50 7.60 3.74 -5.83
CA CYS A 50 7.82 2.56 -4.99
C CYS A 50 8.18 1.34 -5.82
N ALA A 51 7.39 1.04 -6.85
CA ALA A 51 7.46 -0.19 -7.63
C ALA A 51 6.80 0.01 -9.01
N SER A 52 7.03 -0.93 -9.93
CA SER A 52 6.35 -0.99 -11.22
C SER A 52 6.25 -2.43 -11.71
N GLY A 53 5.17 -2.77 -12.42
CA GLY A 53 4.93 -4.15 -12.83
C GLY A 53 3.88 -4.29 -13.92
N HIS A 54 3.83 -5.49 -14.52
CA HIS A 54 2.93 -5.79 -15.64
C HIS A 54 1.46 -6.00 -15.22
N SER A 55 1.13 -5.80 -13.95
CA SER A 55 -0.23 -5.82 -13.42
C SER A 55 -0.26 -5.13 -12.07
N ALA A 56 -1.44 -4.68 -11.64
CA ALA A 56 -1.61 -4.07 -10.33
C ALA A 56 -1.26 -5.02 -9.18
N LEU A 57 -1.55 -6.32 -9.32
CA LEU A 57 -1.17 -7.32 -8.31
C LEU A 57 0.35 -7.47 -8.17
N VAL A 58 1.08 -7.51 -9.30
CA VAL A 58 2.54 -7.59 -9.28
C VAL A 58 3.13 -6.33 -8.64
N THR A 59 2.65 -5.16 -9.05
CA THR A 59 3.09 -3.89 -8.49
C THR A 59 2.80 -3.81 -6.99
N PHE A 60 1.59 -4.18 -6.56
CA PHE A 60 1.20 -4.24 -5.15
C PHE A 60 2.10 -5.19 -4.35
N THR A 61 2.34 -6.40 -4.86
CA THR A 61 3.24 -7.39 -4.25
C THR A 61 4.62 -6.80 -3.99
N GLN A 62 5.18 -6.14 -4.99
CA GLN A 62 6.50 -5.51 -4.87
C GLN A 62 6.50 -4.37 -3.87
N THR A 63 5.44 -3.55 -3.85
CA THR A 63 5.28 -2.47 -2.88
C THR A 63 5.25 -2.98 -1.45
N ILE A 64 4.44 -4.00 -1.15
CA ILE A 64 4.34 -4.60 0.18
C ILE A 64 5.69 -5.19 0.61
N ARG A 65 6.38 -5.92 -0.29
CA ARG A 65 7.71 -6.49 0.00
C ARG A 65 8.74 -5.40 0.30
N LYS A 66 8.77 -4.34 -0.51
CA LYS A 66 9.69 -3.21 -0.32
C LYS A 66 9.43 -2.49 0.99
N LEU A 67 8.16 -2.20 1.30
CA LEU A 67 7.78 -1.57 2.56
C LEU A 67 8.14 -2.46 3.76
N THR A 68 7.82 -3.75 3.71
CA THR A 68 8.17 -4.71 4.78
C THR A 68 9.67 -4.77 5.01
N SER A 69 10.47 -4.82 3.94
CA SER A 69 11.94 -4.82 4.04
C SER A 69 12.47 -3.50 4.63
N GLN A 70 11.89 -2.37 4.27
CA GLN A 70 12.25 -1.06 4.84
C GLN A 70 11.92 -0.99 6.33
N LEU A 71 10.73 -1.45 6.74
CA LEU A 71 10.33 -1.51 8.14
C LEU A 71 11.26 -2.42 8.93
N GLN A 72 11.51 -3.64 8.46
CA GLN A 72 12.42 -4.59 9.12
C GLN A 72 13.84 -4.05 9.29
N HIS A 73 14.33 -3.24 8.34
CA HIS A 73 15.65 -2.64 8.44
C HIS A 73 15.71 -1.43 9.37
N ALA A 74 14.66 -0.60 9.37
CA ALA A 74 14.60 0.61 10.18
C ALA A 74 14.22 0.33 11.64
N ASP A 75 13.26 -0.58 11.85
CA ASP A 75 12.74 -0.99 13.17
C ASP A 75 12.17 -2.43 13.08
N PRO A 76 12.96 -3.48 13.41
CA PRO A 76 12.56 -4.87 13.29
C PRO A 76 11.21 -5.31 13.91
N PRO A 77 10.77 -4.79 15.07
CA PRO A 77 9.44 -5.06 15.61
C PRO A 77 8.31 -4.40 14.82
N ASP A 78 8.59 -3.38 14.01
CA ASP A 78 7.57 -2.75 13.18
C ASP A 78 7.22 -3.64 11.98
N ALA A 79 5.93 -3.64 11.67
CA ALA A 79 5.38 -4.43 10.59
C ALA A 79 4.11 -3.78 10.08
N ILE A 80 3.71 -4.16 8.87
CA ILE A 80 2.38 -3.78 8.35
C ILE A 80 1.32 -4.39 9.28
N ALA A 81 0.38 -3.55 9.71
CA ALA A 81 -0.72 -3.95 10.59
C ALA A 81 -2.06 -3.86 9.88
N VAL A 82 -2.26 -2.81 9.07
CA VAL A 82 -3.52 -2.56 8.36
C VAL A 82 -3.25 -2.16 6.92
N VAL A 83 -4.02 -2.71 5.99
CA VAL A 83 -4.10 -2.26 4.60
C VAL A 83 -5.55 -1.91 4.29
N GLU A 84 -5.79 -0.66 3.92
CA GLU A 84 -7.12 -0.09 3.71
C GLU A 84 -7.25 0.35 2.25
N ASN A 85 -8.18 -0.25 1.52
CA ASN A 85 -8.48 0.07 0.14
C ASN A 85 -9.48 1.24 0.12
N LEU A 86 -8.99 2.42 -0.28
CA LEU A 86 -9.79 3.65 -0.27
C LEU A 86 -10.61 3.82 -1.56
N SER A 87 -10.16 3.19 -2.64
CA SER A 87 -10.85 3.19 -3.92
C SER A 87 -11.45 1.82 -4.23
N ASP A 88 -12.70 1.81 -4.69
CA ASP A 88 -13.45 0.63 -5.14
C ASP A 88 -12.95 0.09 -6.50
N THR A 89 -11.66 0.26 -6.80
CA THR A 89 -11.07 -0.16 -8.06
C THR A 89 -10.56 -1.58 -7.92
N THR A 90 -11.16 -2.48 -8.68
CA THR A 90 -10.96 -3.94 -8.74
C THR A 90 -9.57 -4.39 -9.23
N LEU A 91 -8.55 -3.54 -9.10
CA LEU A 91 -7.21 -3.79 -9.62
C LEU A 91 -6.44 -4.83 -8.79
N VAL A 92 -6.67 -4.85 -7.47
CA VAL A 92 -6.17 -5.89 -6.57
C VAL A 92 -7.34 -6.40 -5.73
N ARG A 93 -7.67 -7.69 -5.83
CA ARG A 93 -8.84 -8.23 -5.13
C ARG A 93 -8.52 -8.49 -3.66
N ALA A 94 -9.53 -8.41 -2.82
CA ALA A 94 -9.49 -8.77 -1.40
C ALA A 94 -8.78 -10.09 -1.10
N GLN A 95 -9.10 -11.13 -1.88
CA GLN A 95 -8.52 -12.45 -1.71
C GLN A 95 -7.01 -12.47 -2.03
N ASP A 96 -6.57 -11.74 -3.05
CA ASP A 96 -5.16 -11.66 -3.42
C ASP A 96 -4.34 -10.95 -2.33
N GLN A 97 -4.90 -9.88 -1.73
CA GLN A 97 -4.27 -9.18 -0.61
C GLN A 97 -4.14 -10.06 0.62
N LYS A 98 -5.18 -10.84 0.95
CA LYS A 98 -5.15 -11.80 2.05
C LYS A 98 -4.14 -12.93 1.86
N MET A 99 -3.94 -13.40 0.62
CA MET A 99 -2.93 -14.44 0.35
C MET A 99 -1.51 -13.89 0.43
N LEU A 100 -1.33 -12.60 0.16
CA LEU A 100 -0.02 -11.95 0.14
C LEU A 100 0.44 -11.44 1.50
N LEU A 101 -0.50 -11.03 2.35
CA LEU A 101 -0.24 -10.44 3.66
C LEU A 101 -0.27 -11.53 4.74
N ASP A 102 0.60 -11.43 5.74
CA ASP A 102 0.64 -12.38 6.85
C ASP A 102 -0.69 -12.42 7.63
N MET A 103 -0.96 -13.54 8.32
CA MET A 103 -2.20 -13.77 9.09
C MET A 103 -2.53 -12.69 10.15
N GLY A 104 -1.58 -11.81 10.49
CA GLY A 104 -1.78 -10.71 11.44
C GLY A 104 -2.17 -9.37 10.83
N VAL A 105 -2.25 -9.26 9.49
CA VAL A 105 -2.58 -8.00 8.82
C VAL A 105 -4.09 -7.87 8.61
N VAL A 106 -4.66 -6.77 9.08
CA VAL A 106 -6.07 -6.44 8.85
C VAL A 106 -6.22 -5.81 7.49
N VAL A 107 -7.10 -6.35 6.65
CA VAL A 107 -7.43 -5.76 5.35
C VAL A 107 -8.83 -5.17 5.40
N ILE A 108 -8.95 -3.89 5.03
CA ILE A 108 -10.19 -3.12 5.02
C ILE A 108 -10.54 -2.75 3.58
N PHE A 109 -11.77 -2.98 3.16
CA PHE A 109 -12.32 -2.56 1.88
C PHE A 109 -13.56 -1.71 2.10
N ASN A 110 -13.59 -0.48 1.57
CA ASN A 110 -14.74 0.43 1.68
C ASN A 110 -15.27 0.52 3.13
N ASP A 111 -14.36 0.79 4.08
CA ASP A 111 -14.62 0.90 5.52
C ASP A 111 -15.13 -0.39 6.21
N LYS A 112 -15.05 -1.55 5.55
CA LYS A 112 -15.43 -2.84 6.12
C LYS A 112 -14.21 -3.77 6.23
N PRO A 113 -13.90 -4.31 7.42
CA PRO A 113 -12.89 -5.35 7.55
C PRO A 113 -13.40 -6.63 6.85
N ILE A 114 -12.49 -7.35 6.20
CA ILE A 114 -12.79 -8.61 5.51
C ILE A 114 -12.07 -9.79 6.12
#